data_AF-A0ABD3UHP2-F1
#
_entry.id   AF-A0ABD3UHP2-F1
#
_cell.length_a   1.000
_cell.length_b   1.000
_cell.length_c   1.000
_cell.angle_alpha   90.00
_cell.angle_beta   90.00
_cell.angle_gamma   90.00
#
_symmetry.space_group_name_H-M   'P 1'
#
loop_
_entity.id
_entity.type
_entity.pdbx_description
1 polymer ?
#
loop_
_entity_poly.entity_id
_entity_poly.type
_entity_poly.pdbx_seq_one_letter_code
_entity_poly.pdbx_strand_id
1 'polypeptide(L)'
;MSERDAARVVTITDSTHSDHSSANNQDNFLSYSGGDPDHLEGRGGQDVYVIQNGCSKAHISNIDPFEKLDRVLVKSDYKSLGVELVSQDSLVILSNEAAMKIELLDWFVNSTYQHLVVETADGITCTVPTSKDEFMKNMNLLPFEMRFTEQSCKDEFHTTLNLNKKPLKNVHKVVARPKSCIVSVIGNALGNHIDLGSTSAAKR
;
A
#
# COMPACT_ATOMS: atom_id res chain seq x y z
N MET A 1 29.75 29.44 1.52
CA MET A 1 28.45 28.86 1.91
C MET A 1 28.59 27.35 1.78
N SER A 2 28.43 26.63 2.88
CA SER A 2 28.63 25.18 2.97
C SER A 2 27.46 24.41 2.34
N GLU A 3 27.73 23.26 1.72
CA GLU A 3 26.78 22.27 1.19
C GLU A 3 25.94 21.60 2.30
N ARG A 4 25.24 22.39 3.13
CA ARG A 4 24.35 21.93 4.20
C ARG A 4 22.93 22.46 4.06
N ASP A 5 22.53 22.86 2.85
CA ASP A 5 21.19 23.40 2.60
C ASP A 5 20.44 22.58 1.54
N ALA A 6 19.38 21.91 2.02
CA ALA A 6 18.36 21.10 1.34
C ALA A 6 18.66 19.60 1.10
N ALA A 7 18.26 18.77 2.07
CA ALA A 7 17.76 17.44 1.80
C ALA A 7 16.54 17.58 0.88
N ARG A 8 16.70 17.24 -0.41
CA ARG A 8 15.65 17.35 -1.42
C ARG A 8 15.08 15.97 -1.65
N VAL A 9 13.82 15.80 -1.26
CA VAL A 9 12.94 14.75 -1.78
C VAL A 9 13.11 14.73 -3.31
N VAL A 10 13.44 13.57 -3.86
CA VAL A 10 13.50 13.38 -5.31
C VAL A 10 12.13 12.93 -5.79
N THR A 11 11.62 13.62 -6.80
CA THR A 11 10.44 13.17 -7.56
C THR A 11 10.91 12.57 -8.87
N ILE A 12 10.71 11.27 -9.04
CA ILE A 12 10.92 10.58 -10.32
C ILE A 12 9.55 10.38 -10.98
N THR A 13 9.44 10.75 -12.24
CA THR A 13 8.25 10.53 -13.07
C THR A 13 8.70 9.93 -14.38
N ASP A 14 8.03 8.86 -14.79
CA ASP A 14 8.50 7.98 -15.87
C ASP A 14 8.07 8.41 -17.26
N SER A 15 8.56 7.64 -18.24
CA SER A 15 8.12 7.68 -19.62
C SER A 15 7.09 6.57 -19.91
N THR A 16 6.63 6.45 -21.16
CA THR A 16 5.80 5.30 -21.57
C THR A 16 6.60 4.01 -21.80
N HIS A 17 7.94 4.04 -21.67
CA HIS A 17 8.84 2.93 -21.95
C HIS A 17 9.38 2.33 -20.65
N SER A 18 9.94 1.12 -20.74
CA SER A 18 10.64 0.50 -19.61
C SER A 18 11.83 1.34 -19.16
N ASP A 19 11.76 1.80 -17.92
CA ASP A 19 12.76 2.64 -17.28
C ASP A 19 13.47 1.88 -16.15
N HIS A 20 14.73 2.25 -15.89
CA HIS A 20 15.48 1.79 -14.71
C HIS A 20 15.84 2.99 -13.86
N SER A 21 15.35 3.00 -12.63
CA SER A 21 15.43 4.16 -11.74
C SER A 21 15.88 3.75 -10.35
N SER A 22 16.94 4.41 -9.89
CA SER A 22 17.48 4.27 -8.54
C SER A 22 17.56 5.67 -7.93
N ALA A 23 16.86 5.87 -6.82
CA ALA A 23 16.77 7.17 -6.15
C ALA A 23 17.97 7.41 -5.20
N ASN A 24 17.83 8.31 -4.23
CA ASN A 24 18.89 8.63 -3.26
C ASN A 24 18.50 8.12 -1.85
N ASN A 25 19.37 8.30 -0.85
CA ASN A 25 19.13 7.80 0.51
C ASN A 25 18.23 8.73 1.38
N GLN A 26 17.37 9.53 0.77
CA GLN A 26 16.37 10.37 1.44
C GLN A 26 14.96 9.87 1.11
N ASP A 27 13.94 10.51 1.67
CA ASP A 27 12.57 10.18 1.31
C ASP A 27 12.32 10.54 -0.16
N ASN A 28 11.94 9.56 -0.98
CA ASN A 28 11.68 9.75 -2.40
C ASN A 28 10.21 9.52 -2.76
N PHE A 29 9.79 10.15 -3.85
CA PHE A 29 8.49 9.92 -4.47
C PHE A 29 8.71 9.48 -5.91
N LEU A 30 8.31 8.25 -6.23
CA LEU A 30 8.53 7.67 -7.55
C LEU A 30 7.17 7.29 -8.15
N SER A 31 6.75 7.96 -9.23
CA SER A 31 5.45 7.74 -9.88
C SER A 31 5.62 7.22 -11.29
N TYR A 32 5.02 6.06 -11.58
CA TYR A 32 5.15 5.36 -12.85
C TYR A 32 3.80 5.13 -13.50
N SER A 33 3.73 5.42 -14.79
CA SER A 33 2.55 5.41 -15.64
C SER A 33 2.70 4.57 -16.91
N GLY A 34 3.89 4.05 -17.20
CA GLY A 34 4.21 3.24 -18.38
C GLY A 34 5.05 2.00 -18.07
N GLY A 35 5.73 1.48 -19.10
CA GLY A 35 6.71 0.39 -18.96
C GLY A 35 6.15 -1.04 -18.93
N ASP A 36 6.95 -1.99 -19.43
CA ASP A 36 6.72 -3.45 -19.28
C ASP A 36 8.06 -4.23 -19.35
N PRO A 37 8.84 -4.34 -18.25
CA PRO A 37 8.63 -3.74 -16.92
C PRO A 37 9.51 -2.51 -16.65
N ASP A 38 9.07 -1.68 -15.70
CA ASP A 38 9.93 -0.69 -15.03
C ASP A 38 10.68 -1.30 -13.84
N HIS A 39 11.90 -0.81 -13.58
CA HIS A 39 12.73 -1.22 -12.46
C HIS A 39 12.96 -0.07 -11.48
N LEU A 40 12.50 -0.25 -10.24
CA LEU A 40 12.38 0.79 -9.22
C LEU A 40 13.19 0.44 -7.97
N GLU A 41 14.01 1.37 -7.50
CA GLU A 41 14.76 1.26 -6.25
C GLU A 41 14.77 2.60 -5.51
N GLY A 42 14.04 2.69 -4.40
CA GLY A 42 13.99 3.88 -3.53
C GLY A 42 15.26 4.07 -2.70
N ARG A 43 15.87 2.95 -2.26
CA ARG A 43 17.06 2.88 -1.39
C ARG A 43 16.71 3.17 0.07
N GLY A 44 17.41 4.11 0.71
CA GLY A 44 17.13 4.45 2.12
C GLY A 44 16.23 5.67 2.20
N GLY A 45 15.40 5.78 3.23
CA GLY A 45 14.40 6.85 3.31
C GLY A 45 13.04 6.29 3.63
N GLN A 46 12.01 7.12 3.67
CA GLN A 46 10.62 6.66 3.60
C GLN A 46 10.11 6.92 2.19
N ASP A 47 10.20 5.91 1.35
CA ASP A 47 9.90 6.01 -0.07
C ASP A 47 8.44 5.72 -0.39
N VAL A 48 7.96 6.39 -1.43
CA VAL A 48 6.59 6.26 -1.92
C VAL A 48 6.62 5.92 -3.40
N TYR A 49 6.23 4.70 -3.73
CA TYR A 49 6.05 4.22 -5.09
C TYR A 49 4.58 4.37 -5.47
N VAL A 50 4.29 5.07 -6.57
CA VAL A 50 2.93 5.24 -7.09
C VAL A 50 2.82 4.55 -8.44
N ILE A 51 2.08 3.45 -8.49
CA ILE A 51 1.85 2.70 -9.72
C ILE A 51 0.51 3.15 -10.32
N GLN A 52 0.59 3.94 -11.37
CA GLN A 52 -0.56 4.53 -12.06
C GLN A 52 -1.20 3.54 -13.03
N ASN A 53 -2.44 3.85 -13.43
CA ASN A 53 -3.12 3.11 -14.50
C ASN A 53 -2.35 3.30 -15.82
N GLY A 54 -1.96 2.20 -16.46
CA GLY A 54 -1.13 2.20 -17.68
C GLY A 54 0.15 1.38 -17.54
N CYS A 55 0.68 1.27 -16.32
CA CYS A 55 1.79 0.37 -16.00
C CYS A 55 1.26 -1.07 -15.88
N SER A 56 1.62 -1.94 -16.83
CA SER A 56 1.23 -3.35 -16.80
C SER A 56 2.13 -4.16 -15.86
N LYS A 57 3.42 -3.78 -15.75
CA LYS A 57 4.40 -4.48 -14.92
C LYS A 57 5.44 -3.53 -14.31
N ALA A 58 5.65 -3.65 -13.00
CA ALA A 58 6.72 -2.97 -12.27
C ALA A 58 7.53 -3.98 -11.45
N HIS A 59 8.83 -3.75 -11.34
CA HIS A 59 9.75 -4.46 -10.47
C HIS A 59 10.28 -3.49 -9.42
N ILE A 60 10.09 -3.81 -8.13
CA ILE A 60 10.54 -2.99 -7.01
C ILE A 60 11.59 -3.76 -6.22
N SER A 61 12.78 -3.17 -6.08
CA SER A 61 13.81 -3.60 -5.13
C SER A 61 13.76 -2.67 -3.92
N ASN A 62 13.15 -3.13 -2.83
CA ASN A 62 12.93 -2.31 -1.63
C ASN A 62 14.07 -2.46 -0.61
N ILE A 63 15.33 -2.27 -1.05
CA ILE A 63 16.49 -2.53 -0.21
C ILE A 63 16.89 -1.32 0.66
N ASP A 64 16.75 -1.46 1.99
CA ASP A 64 17.25 -0.50 2.99
C ASP A 64 17.81 -1.25 4.21
N PRO A 65 19.11 -1.10 4.55
CA PRO A 65 19.67 -1.66 5.77
C PRO A 65 19.09 -1.04 7.06
N PHE A 66 18.41 0.10 6.98
CA PHE A 66 17.76 0.75 8.12
C PHE A 66 16.25 0.48 8.20
N GLU A 67 15.69 -0.26 7.24
CA GLU A 67 14.31 -0.78 7.26
C GLU A 67 13.24 0.29 7.55
N LYS A 68 13.43 1.50 7.01
CA LYS A 68 12.42 2.55 7.14
C LYS A 68 11.17 2.16 6.35
N LEU A 69 9.98 2.39 6.91
CA LEU A 69 8.74 1.92 6.27
C LEU A 69 8.39 2.69 4.99
N ASP A 70 8.36 1.96 3.88
CA ASP A 70 7.99 2.43 2.54
C ASP A 70 6.54 2.10 2.17
N ARG A 71 6.07 2.71 1.08
CA ARG A 71 4.66 2.59 0.64
C ARG A 71 4.57 2.38 -0.86
N VAL A 72 3.70 1.45 -1.26
CA VAL A 72 3.24 1.33 -2.65
C VAL A 72 1.77 1.74 -2.71
N LEU A 73 1.47 2.76 -3.50
CA LEU A 73 0.10 3.20 -3.78
C LEU A 73 -0.36 2.54 -5.08
N VAL A 74 -1.33 1.64 -4.96
CA VAL A 74 -1.94 0.94 -6.09
C VAL A 74 -3.28 1.59 -6.40
N LYS A 75 -3.48 2.01 -7.65
CA LYS A 75 -4.74 2.59 -8.14
C LYS A 75 -5.81 1.51 -8.38
N SER A 76 -6.03 0.62 -7.41
CA SER A 76 -7.05 -0.42 -7.44
C SER A 76 -7.62 -0.66 -6.04
N ASP A 77 -8.88 -1.09 -5.95
CA ASP A 77 -9.52 -1.46 -4.69
C ASP A 77 -8.86 -2.72 -4.10
N TYR A 78 -8.83 -2.84 -2.77
CA TYR A 78 -8.29 -4.03 -2.10
C TYR A 78 -8.88 -5.35 -2.62
N LYS A 79 -10.18 -5.37 -2.91
CA LYS A 79 -10.89 -6.58 -3.38
C LYS A 79 -10.40 -7.09 -4.75
N SER A 80 -9.76 -6.23 -5.56
CA SER A 80 -9.23 -6.62 -6.88
C SER A 80 -7.77 -7.04 -6.81
N LEU A 81 -7.14 -6.90 -5.63
CA LEU A 81 -5.76 -7.32 -5.41
C LEU A 81 -5.64 -8.80 -5.05
N GLY A 82 -4.56 -9.39 -5.53
CA GLY A 82 -4.10 -10.73 -5.15
C GLY A 82 -2.58 -10.74 -4.95
N VAL A 83 -2.06 -11.85 -4.42
CA VAL A 83 -0.62 -12.07 -4.29
C VAL A 83 -0.24 -13.48 -4.76
N GLU A 84 0.89 -13.57 -5.44
CA GLU A 84 1.44 -14.81 -5.98
C GLU A 84 2.94 -14.92 -5.72
N LEU A 85 3.44 -16.15 -5.60
CA LEU A 85 4.87 -16.44 -5.64
C LEU A 85 5.28 -16.68 -7.09
N VAL A 86 6.27 -15.94 -7.57
CA VAL A 86 6.77 -16.08 -8.96
C VAL A 86 8.14 -16.73 -9.01
N SER A 87 8.95 -16.58 -7.97
CA SER A 87 10.25 -17.24 -7.85
C SER A 87 10.44 -17.78 -6.43
N GLN A 88 11.62 -18.31 -6.15
CA GLN A 88 11.98 -18.67 -4.79
C GLN A 88 11.90 -17.44 -3.89
N ASP A 89 12.36 -16.26 -4.31
CA ASP A 89 12.55 -15.13 -3.39
C ASP A 89 11.70 -13.89 -3.71
N SER A 90 10.99 -13.86 -4.84
CA SER A 90 10.12 -12.74 -5.23
C SER A 90 8.65 -13.02 -4.98
N LEU A 91 7.90 -11.96 -4.64
CA LEU A 91 6.43 -11.96 -4.52
C LEU A 91 5.84 -10.99 -5.54
N VAL A 92 4.71 -11.35 -6.15
CA VAL A 92 3.97 -10.45 -7.03
C VAL A 92 2.65 -10.04 -6.38
N ILE A 93 2.37 -8.74 -6.39
CA ILE A 93 1.06 -8.17 -6.15
C ILE A 93 0.36 -7.98 -7.49
N LEU A 94 -0.85 -8.49 -7.62
CA LEU A 94 -1.64 -8.44 -8.85
C LEU A 94 -2.85 -7.57 -8.64
N SER A 95 -3.23 -6.77 -9.65
CA SER A 95 -4.55 -6.17 -9.73
C SER A 95 -5.29 -6.72 -10.94
N ASN A 96 -6.39 -7.43 -10.69
CA ASN A 96 -7.24 -7.97 -11.76
C ASN A 96 -8.02 -6.87 -12.50
N GLU A 97 -8.30 -5.76 -11.82
CA GLU A 97 -9.04 -4.62 -12.37
C GLU A 97 -8.18 -3.77 -13.29
N ALA A 98 -6.92 -3.51 -12.89
CA ALA A 98 -5.99 -2.68 -13.67
C ALA A 98 -5.12 -3.50 -14.64
N ALA A 99 -5.22 -4.83 -14.64
CA ALA A 99 -4.33 -5.74 -15.36
C ALA A 99 -2.83 -5.44 -15.09
N MET A 100 -2.51 -5.22 -13.81
CA MET A 100 -1.21 -4.75 -13.32
C MET A 100 -0.52 -5.82 -12.48
N LYS A 101 0.81 -5.92 -12.61
CA LYS A 101 1.66 -6.80 -11.80
C LYS A 101 2.82 -6.01 -11.18
N ILE A 102 2.97 -6.07 -9.86
CA ILE A 102 4.07 -5.45 -9.13
C ILE A 102 4.90 -6.57 -8.50
N GLU A 103 6.08 -6.83 -9.04
CA GLU A 103 7.02 -7.81 -8.50
C GLU A 103 7.93 -7.14 -7.47
N LEU A 104 7.82 -7.59 -6.22
CA LEU A 104 8.76 -7.25 -5.15
C LEU A 104 9.94 -8.22 -5.26
N LEU A 105 11.05 -7.69 -5.78
CA LEU A 105 12.28 -8.45 -6.00
C LEU A 105 12.94 -8.79 -4.67
N ASP A 106 13.47 -10.00 -4.56
CA ASP A 106 14.23 -10.49 -3.39
C ASP A 106 13.48 -10.37 -2.06
N TRP A 107 12.15 -10.23 -2.12
CA TRP A 107 11.29 -9.99 -0.98
C TRP A 107 11.49 -10.99 0.16
N PHE A 108 11.71 -12.27 -0.13
CA PHE A 108 11.92 -13.31 0.89
C PHE A 108 13.39 -13.56 1.26
N VAL A 109 14.33 -12.73 0.80
CA VAL A 109 15.75 -12.88 1.14
C VAL A 109 15.98 -12.54 2.62
N ASN A 110 15.53 -11.38 3.09
CA ASN A 110 15.59 -10.96 4.50
C ASN A 110 14.75 -9.69 4.76
N SER A 111 14.75 -9.20 6.00
CA SER A 111 14.00 -8.01 6.43
C SER A 111 14.44 -6.69 5.77
N THR A 112 15.66 -6.61 5.25
CA THR A 112 16.14 -5.43 4.51
C THR A 112 15.48 -5.27 3.16
N TYR A 113 14.56 -6.15 2.76
CA TYR A 113 13.67 -5.97 1.61
C TYR A 113 12.19 -5.83 2.02
N GLN A 114 11.85 -6.11 3.28
CA GLN A 114 10.48 -6.41 3.72
C GLN A 114 9.79 -5.30 4.52
N HIS A 115 10.14 -4.04 4.25
CA HIS A 115 9.67 -2.87 5.00
C HIS A 115 8.74 -2.01 4.14
N LEU A 116 7.72 -2.63 3.57
CA LEU A 116 6.78 -1.99 2.64
C LEU A 116 5.33 -2.33 3.00
N VAL A 117 4.46 -1.31 2.95
CA VAL A 117 3.00 -1.49 3.00
C VAL A 117 2.35 -1.12 1.68
N VAL A 118 1.22 -1.76 1.39
CA VAL A 118 0.41 -1.49 0.20
C VAL A 118 -0.78 -0.63 0.60
N GLU A 119 -0.96 0.50 -0.08
CA GLU A 119 -2.14 1.35 0.03
C GLU A 119 -2.99 1.23 -1.23
N THR A 120 -4.27 0.93 -1.04
CA THR A 120 -5.23 0.72 -2.12
C THR A 120 -6.07 1.98 -2.36
N ALA A 121 -6.72 2.07 -3.52
CA ALA A 121 -7.54 3.22 -3.90
C ALA A 121 -8.74 3.44 -2.97
N ASP A 122 -9.30 2.36 -2.40
CA ASP A 122 -10.37 2.38 -1.41
C ASP A 122 -9.88 2.67 0.03
N GLY A 123 -8.60 3.05 0.18
CA GLY A 123 -8.03 3.55 1.42
C GLY A 123 -7.65 2.47 2.43
N ILE A 124 -7.49 1.22 1.99
CA ILE A 124 -7.02 0.14 2.86
C ILE A 124 -5.49 0.07 2.80
N THR A 125 -4.86 0.04 3.96
CA THR A 125 -3.42 -0.21 4.08
C THR A 125 -3.20 -1.64 4.55
N CYS A 126 -2.35 -2.37 3.82
CA CYS A 126 -2.09 -3.78 4.03
C CYS A 126 -0.60 -4.05 4.26
N THR A 127 -0.30 -5.07 5.06
CA THR A 127 1.03 -5.67 5.08
C THR A 127 1.17 -6.70 3.96
N VAL A 128 2.39 -6.84 3.49
CA VAL A 128 2.81 -7.93 2.59
C VAL A 128 3.37 -9.07 3.46
N PRO A 129 3.07 -10.36 3.17
CA PRO A 129 3.61 -11.48 3.94
C PRO A 129 5.14 -11.47 3.98
N THR A 130 5.74 -11.57 5.16
CA THR A 130 7.20 -11.44 5.37
C THR A 130 7.94 -12.79 5.35
N SER A 131 7.19 -13.89 5.30
CA SER A 131 7.75 -15.23 5.13
C SER A 131 6.89 -16.08 4.21
N LYS A 132 7.49 -17.09 3.59
CA LYS A 132 6.77 -18.07 2.77
C LYS A 132 5.73 -18.82 3.60
N ASP A 133 6.02 -19.12 4.86
CA ASP A 133 5.06 -19.77 5.76
C ASP A 133 3.84 -18.89 6.04
N GLU A 134 4.04 -17.59 6.22
CA GLU A 134 2.93 -16.63 6.35
C GLU A 134 2.13 -16.53 5.05
N PHE A 135 2.82 -16.44 3.91
CA PHE A 135 2.21 -16.43 2.59
C PHE A 135 1.34 -17.68 2.38
N MET A 136 1.87 -18.88 2.63
CA MET A 136 1.15 -20.14 2.42
C MET A 136 -0.06 -20.31 3.36
N LYS A 137 -0.09 -19.63 4.52
CA LYS A 137 -1.23 -19.67 5.46
C LYS A 137 -2.41 -18.80 5.00
N ASN A 138 -2.13 -17.64 4.42
CA ASN A 138 -3.17 -16.62 4.18
C ASN A 138 -3.33 -16.23 2.71
N MET A 139 -2.32 -16.43 1.86
CA MET A 139 -2.28 -16.14 0.41
C MET A 139 -2.93 -14.80 0.03
N ASN A 140 -2.78 -13.79 0.88
CA ASN A 140 -3.42 -12.48 0.74
C ASN A 140 -2.55 -11.41 1.39
N LEU A 141 -2.68 -10.17 0.90
CA LEU A 141 -2.29 -8.99 1.69
C LEU A 141 -3.16 -8.92 2.94
N LEU A 142 -2.60 -8.48 4.07
CA LEU A 142 -3.33 -8.43 5.34
C LEU A 142 -3.69 -6.99 5.68
N PRO A 143 -4.98 -6.60 5.59
CA PRO A 143 -5.40 -5.23 5.86
C PRO A 143 -5.32 -4.96 7.36
N PHE A 144 -4.74 -3.83 7.75
CA PHE A 144 -4.58 -3.46 9.17
C PHE A 144 -5.06 -2.04 9.50
N GLU A 145 -5.02 -1.14 8.51
CA GLU A 145 -5.56 0.22 8.59
C GLU A 145 -6.56 0.48 7.45
N MET A 146 -7.61 1.24 7.74
CA MET A 146 -8.59 1.69 6.75
C MET A 146 -8.84 3.19 6.89
N ARG A 147 -8.75 3.91 5.78
CA ARG A 147 -9.09 5.32 5.64
C ARG A 147 -10.35 5.46 4.81
N PHE A 148 -11.47 5.64 5.47
CA PHE A 148 -12.77 5.82 4.83
C PHE A 148 -12.94 7.28 4.40
N THR A 149 -13.09 7.52 3.10
CA THR A 149 -13.20 8.86 2.49
C THR A 149 -14.58 9.08 1.87
N GLU A 150 -14.86 10.29 1.35
CA GLU A 150 -16.12 10.57 0.61
C GLU A 150 -16.37 9.58 -0.53
N GLN A 151 -15.30 9.21 -1.25
CA GLN A 151 -15.40 8.33 -2.40
C GLN A 151 -15.81 6.90 -1.98
N SER A 152 -15.63 6.57 -0.70
CA SER A 152 -16.06 5.31 -0.10
C SER A 152 -17.57 5.27 0.19
N CYS A 153 -18.28 6.41 0.20
CA CYS A 153 -19.72 6.46 0.54
C CYS A 153 -20.63 5.84 -0.53
N LYS A 154 -20.19 5.63 -1.79
CA LYS A 154 -20.92 4.91 -2.88
C LYS A 154 -22.45 5.14 -2.91
N ASP A 155 -22.89 6.39 -2.76
CA ASP A 155 -24.29 6.82 -2.68
C ASP A 155 -25.12 6.29 -1.48
N GLU A 156 -24.51 5.58 -0.54
CA GLU A 156 -25.14 5.14 0.70
C GLU A 156 -25.17 6.27 1.73
N PHE A 157 -26.34 6.51 2.33
CA PHE A 157 -26.47 7.45 3.45
C PHE A 157 -25.85 6.90 4.75
N HIS A 158 -25.75 5.57 4.87
CA HIS A 158 -25.22 4.88 6.05
C HIS A 158 -24.46 3.61 5.66
N THR A 159 -23.19 3.54 6.02
CA THR A 159 -22.35 2.35 5.84
C THR A 159 -21.89 1.79 7.18
N THR A 160 -21.91 0.47 7.33
CA THR A 160 -21.40 -0.24 8.52
C THR A 160 -20.14 -1.04 8.19
N LEU A 161 -19.03 -0.73 8.86
CA LEU A 161 -17.78 -1.47 8.80
C LEU A 161 -17.72 -2.48 9.94
N ASN A 162 -17.69 -3.78 9.62
CA ASN A 162 -17.59 -4.84 10.63
C ASN A 162 -16.19 -5.47 10.64
N LEU A 163 -15.37 -5.09 11.62
CA LEU A 163 -13.99 -5.52 11.76
C LEU A 163 -13.85 -6.96 12.27
N ASN A 164 -14.94 -7.68 12.58
CA ASN A 164 -14.90 -9.11 12.89
C ASN A 164 -15.07 -10.00 11.65
N LYS A 165 -15.40 -9.41 10.51
CA LYS A 165 -15.68 -10.15 9.27
C LYS A 165 -14.55 -9.95 8.27
N LYS A 166 -14.28 -10.98 7.46
CA LYS A 166 -13.41 -10.84 6.28
C LYS A 166 -14.02 -9.82 5.31
N PRO A 167 -13.19 -9.03 4.59
CA PRO A 167 -11.72 -9.02 4.67
C PRO A 167 -11.15 -8.22 5.85
N LEU A 168 -11.96 -7.40 6.53
CA LEU A 168 -11.52 -6.44 7.56
C LEU A 168 -11.14 -7.05 8.91
N LYS A 169 -11.09 -8.38 9.04
CA LYS A 169 -10.86 -9.07 10.33
C LYS A 169 -9.55 -8.70 11.03
N ASN A 170 -8.56 -8.23 10.27
CA ASN A 170 -7.24 -7.84 10.77
C ASN A 170 -7.10 -6.31 10.91
N VAL A 171 -8.09 -5.55 10.43
CA VAL A 171 -8.11 -4.09 10.56
C VAL A 171 -8.34 -3.75 12.02
N HIS A 172 -7.42 -2.98 12.58
CA HIS A 172 -7.50 -2.48 13.94
C HIS A 172 -7.45 -0.95 13.99
N LYS A 173 -7.10 -0.28 12.90
CA LYS A 173 -7.15 1.18 12.80
C LYS A 173 -8.13 1.62 11.73
N VAL A 174 -9.09 2.47 12.10
CA VAL A 174 -10.06 3.06 11.18
C VAL A 174 -10.03 4.57 11.35
N VAL A 175 -9.80 5.28 10.26
CA VAL A 175 -9.97 6.73 10.17
C VAL A 175 -11.06 7.00 9.15
N ALA A 176 -12.23 7.48 9.60
CA ALA A 176 -13.34 7.83 8.74
C ALA A 176 -13.64 9.32 8.91
N ARG A 177 -13.67 10.08 7.82
CA ARG A 177 -14.08 11.50 7.85
C ARG A 177 -15.05 11.85 6.71
N PRO A 178 -16.14 11.10 6.53
CA PRO A 178 -17.13 11.40 5.51
C PRO A 178 -17.94 12.66 5.89
N LYS A 179 -18.23 13.51 4.91
CA LYS A 179 -19.14 14.65 5.00
C LYS A 179 -20.54 14.27 4.52
N SER A 180 -20.62 13.28 3.63
CA SER A 180 -21.86 12.93 2.91
C SER A 180 -22.58 11.68 3.41
N CYS A 181 -21.94 10.84 4.25
CA CYS A 181 -22.56 9.63 4.78
C CYS A 181 -22.22 9.37 6.26
N ILE A 182 -23.08 8.60 6.94
CA ILE A 182 -22.84 8.12 8.30
C ILE A 182 -22.02 6.83 8.22
N VAL A 183 -21.00 6.71 9.05
CA VAL A 183 -20.19 5.49 9.17
C VAL A 183 -20.32 4.92 10.58
N SER A 184 -20.74 3.66 10.67
CA SER A 184 -20.72 2.89 11.93
C SER A 184 -19.63 1.84 11.87
N VAL A 185 -18.87 1.67 12.95
CA VAL A 185 -17.79 0.68 13.03
C VAL A 185 -18.09 -0.31 14.15
N ILE A 186 -18.16 -1.59 13.82
CA ILE A 186 -18.20 -2.69 14.78
C ILE A 186 -16.76 -3.19 14.95
N GLY A 187 -16.17 -2.90 16.11
CA GLY A 187 -14.79 -3.27 16.46
C GLY A 187 -14.57 -4.79 16.61
N ASN A 188 -13.30 -5.20 16.69
CA ASN A 188 -12.84 -6.57 16.93
C ASN A 188 -11.95 -6.66 18.18
N ALA A 189 -11.41 -7.85 18.46
CA ALA A 189 -10.59 -8.10 19.65
C ALA A 189 -9.13 -7.59 19.57
N LEU A 190 -8.75 -6.85 18.52
CA LEU A 190 -7.36 -6.44 18.25
C LEU A 190 -6.97 -5.09 18.88
N GLY A 191 -7.79 -4.52 19.77
CA GLY A 191 -7.54 -3.21 20.37
C GLY A 191 -7.71 -2.08 19.35
N ASN A 192 -8.95 -1.79 18.97
CA ASN A 192 -9.22 -0.88 17.86
C ASN A 192 -8.90 0.59 18.17
N HIS A 193 -8.29 1.27 17.21
CA HIS A 193 -8.17 2.72 17.15
C HIS A 193 -9.12 3.27 16.08
N ILE A 194 -10.19 3.95 16.51
CA ILE A 194 -11.26 4.43 15.62
C ILE A 194 -11.38 5.95 15.76
N ASP A 195 -11.04 6.67 14.69
CA ASP A 195 -11.25 8.11 14.53
C ASP A 195 -12.35 8.32 13.48
N LEU A 196 -13.56 8.67 13.90
CA LEU A 196 -14.70 8.96 12.99
C LEU A 196 -14.80 10.44 12.62
N GLY A 197 -13.81 11.25 12.99
CA GLY A 197 -13.92 12.71 12.91
C GLY A 197 -15.00 13.27 13.83
N SER A 198 -15.05 14.60 13.91
CA SER A 198 -16.02 15.32 14.72
C SER A 198 -17.36 15.48 13.99
N THR A 199 -18.07 14.38 13.78
CA THR A 199 -19.51 14.39 13.46
C THR A 199 -20.22 13.38 14.38
N SER A 200 -20.70 13.90 15.51
CA SER A 200 -21.70 13.32 16.42
C SER A 200 -21.87 11.79 16.36
N ALA A 201 -20.97 11.08 17.02
CA ALA A 201 -21.09 9.65 17.28
C ALA A 201 -22.29 9.36 18.19
N ALA A 202 -23.34 8.73 17.66
CA ALA A 202 -24.30 8.01 18.49
C ALA A 202 -23.70 6.63 18.82
N LYS A 203 -23.22 6.46 20.05
CA LYS A 203 -22.97 5.12 20.60
C LYS A 203 -24.32 4.39 20.71
N ARG A 204 -24.48 3.28 20.01
CA ARG A 204 -25.47 2.25 20.34
C ARG A 204 -24.77 0.91 20.41
#